data_AF-A0A453AVX7-F1
#
_entry.id   AF-A0A453AVX7-F1
#
_cell.length_a   1.000
_cell.length_b   1.000
_cell.length_c   1.000
_cell.angle_alpha   90.00
_cell.angle_beta   90.00
_cell.angle_gamma   90.00
#
_symmetry.space_group_name_H-M   'P 1'
#
loop_
_entity.id
_entity.type
_entity.pdbx_description
1 polymer ?
#
loop_
_entity_poly.entity_id
_entity_poly.type
_entity_poly.pdbx_seq_one_letter_code
_entity_poly.pdbx_strand_id
1 'polypeptide(L)'
;KMQLYGLKILHSFLKKESLKSNAILELTTYTKTVTCLIDMLGWTSEQDKDIRSFATNVMVELADNLRVVSIPGAMQFIASLLDIVHGQNIKDPLLDIGSPRCWRWITKHWSVPEEEPSTDQDLLPVQGMLILDKLASLDIENCIEISRSTGLISKIVEFTSKRTDLTNINETHQTLLKCSSLKLLTRLASTKGKFGVTMCQMITKHPFLLSNLAEILDNNGSSQELRELTAQLIRNLAMGGNVKEIGHIPMIISRLMDAFLSRSAPSSTDTDQLLRMIAGQELALLAMESANNCLLMLAEPGYVFIK
;
A
#
# COMPACT_ATOMS: atom_id res chain seq x y z
N LYS A 1 -28.63 -0.82 -16.01
CA LYS A 1 -28.16 -1.18 -17.39
C LYS A 1 -27.51 0.02 -18.10
N MET A 2 -28.14 1.19 -18.22
CA MET A 2 -27.52 2.36 -18.87
C MET A 2 -26.24 2.84 -18.14
N GLN A 3 -26.21 2.78 -16.81
CA GLN A 3 -25.03 3.17 -16.02
C GLN A 3 -23.79 2.34 -16.38
N LEU A 4 -23.94 1.03 -16.51
CA LEU A 4 -22.85 0.12 -16.86
C LEU A 4 -22.26 0.45 -18.24
N TYR A 5 -23.09 0.71 -19.24
CA TYR A 5 -22.61 1.13 -20.57
C TYR A 5 -21.89 2.47 -20.52
N GLY A 6 -22.41 3.44 -19.77
CA GLY A 6 -21.74 4.73 -19.55
C GLY A 6 -20.35 4.55 -18.93
N LEU A 7 -20.23 3.74 -17.88
CA LEU A 7 -18.95 3.44 -17.24
C LEU A 7 -17.98 2.72 -18.19
N LYS A 8 -18.45 1.76 -18.98
CA LYS A 8 -17.63 1.06 -19.99
C LYS A 8 -17.06 2.03 -21.02
N ILE A 9 -17.88 2.95 -21.51
CA ILE A 9 -17.46 4.00 -22.45
C ILE A 9 -16.43 4.92 -21.79
N LEU A 10 -16.68 5.40 -20.58
CA LEU A 10 -15.75 6.26 -19.83
C LEU A 10 -14.40 5.58 -19.62
N HIS A 11 -14.42 4.32 -19.15
CA HIS A 11 -13.21 3.53 -18.97
C HIS A 11 -12.43 3.35 -20.27
N SER A 12 -13.12 3.15 -21.40
CA SER A 12 -12.48 3.06 -22.72
C SER A 12 -11.80 4.37 -23.16
N PHE A 13 -12.37 5.53 -22.80
CA PHE A 13 -11.76 6.83 -23.06
C PHE A 13 -10.53 7.07 -22.18
N LEU A 14 -10.61 6.71 -20.89
CA LEU A 14 -9.51 6.88 -19.94
C LEU A 14 -8.28 5.99 -20.27
N LYS A 15 -8.48 4.87 -20.97
CA LYS A 15 -7.39 4.02 -21.46
C LYS A 15 -6.70 4.56 -22.72
N LYS A 16 -7.31 5.49 -23.46
CA LYS A 16 -6.68 6.09 -24.65
C LYS A 16 -5.76 7.23 -24.22
N GLU A 17 -4.43 7.02 -24.31
CA GLU A 17 -3.43 8.03 -23.89
C GLU A 17 -3.68 9.42 -24.48
N SER A 18 -4.10 9.49 -25.75
CA SER A 18 -4.39 10.76 -26.43
C SER A 18 -5.58 11.53 -25.86
N LEU A 19 -6.51 10.86 -25.16
CA LEU A 19 -7.73 11.46 -24.60
C LEU A 19 -7.73 11.50 -23.08
N LYS A 20 -6.87 10.70 -22.42
CA LYS A 20 -6.87 10.49 -20.97
C LYS A 20 -6.82 11.79 -20.18
N SER A 21 -5.85 12.66 -20.44
CA SER A 21 -5.69 13.90 -19.66
C SER A 21 -6.90 14.83 -19.79
N ASN A 22 -7.47 14.97 -20.99
CA ASN A 22 -8.65 15.80 -21.22
C ASN A 22 -9.89 15.20 -20.55
N ALA A 23 -10.07 13.88 -20.66
CA ALA A 23 -11.19 13.18 -20.02
C ALA A 23 -11.12 13.29 -18.49
N ILE A 24 -9.93 13.14 -17.89
CA ILE A 24 -9.74 13.30 -16.44
C ILE A 24 -10.12 14.72 -16.03
N LEU A 25 -9.57 15.74 -16.69
CA LEU A 25 -9.87 17.14 -16.37
C LEU A 25 -11.36 17.46 -16.47
N GLU A 26 -12.01 16.97 -17.52
CA GLU A 26 -13.45 17.18 -17.71
C GLU A 26 -14.25 16.47 -16.61
N LEU A 27 -13.97 15.20 -16.33
CA LEU A 27 -14.69 14.41 -15.33
C LEU A 27 -14.53 14.96 -13.91
N THR A 28 -13.32 15.39 -13.52
CA THR A 28 -13.06 15.92 -12.17
C THR A 28 -13.65 17.32 -11.97
N THR A 29 -13.90 18.07 -13.04
CA THR A 29 -14.56 19.38 -12.98
C THR A 29 -16.05 19.24 -12.61
N TYR A 30 -16.72 18.16 -13.05
CA TYR A 30 -18.13 17.94 -12.76
C TYR A 30 -18.33 17.17 -11.44
N THR A 31 -18.49 17.91 -10.34
CA THR A 31 -18.66 17.35 -8.98
C THR A 31 -19.78 16.30 -8.90
N LYS A 32 -20.88 16.48 -9.63
CA LYS A 32 -21.99 15.52 -9.68
C LYS A 32 -21.55 14.16 -10.23
N THR A 33 -20.70 14.15 -11.26
CA THR A 33 -20.18 12.92 -11.86
C THR A 33 -19.27 12.19 -10.88
N VAL A 34 -18.34 12.92 -10.24
CA VAL A 34 -17.43 12.35 -9.23
C VAL A 34 -18.21 11.79 -8.04
N THR A 35 -19.20 12.53 -7.53
CA THR A 35 -20.05 12.07 -6.42
C THR A 35 -20.80 10.81 -6.80
N CYS A 36 -21.38 10.77 -8.01
CA CYS A 36 -22.10 9.59 -8.50
C CYS A 36 -21.18 8.37 -8.65
N LEU A 37 -19.95 8.54 -9.14
CA LEU A 37 -18.94 7.47 -9.21
C LEU A 37 -18.57 6.95 -7.82
N ILE A 38 -18.39 7.86 -6.85
CA ILE A 38 -18.10 7.51 -5.46
C ILE A 38 -19.27 6.75 -4.83
N ASP A 39 -20.51 7.17 -5.06
CA ASP A 39 -21.69 6.46 -4.57
C ASP A 39 -21.77 5.05 -5.14
N MET A 40 -21.44 4.86 -6.43
CA MET A 40 -21.37 3.55 -7.08
C MET A 40 -20.31 2.62 -6.45
N LEU A 41 -19.27 3.15 -5.80
CA LEU A 41 -18.32 2.32 -5.04
C LEU A 41 -18.98 1.65 -3.82
N GLY A 42 -20.06 2.24 -3.31
CA GLY A 42 -20.85 1.71 -2.18
C GLY A 42 -21.90 0.68 -2.57
N TRP A 43 -22.09 0.38 -3.86
CA TRP A 43 -23.17 -0.51 -4.33
C TRP A 43 -22.82 -1.99 -4.11
N THR A 44 -23.21 -2.55 -2.98
CA THR A 44 -22.83 -3.91 -2.56
C THR A 44 -23.78 -5.02 -3.01
N SER A 45 -24.86 -4.68 -3.73
CA SER A 45 -25.80 -5.66 -4.29
C SER A 45 -25.15 -6.56 -5.35
N GLU A 46 -25.52 -7.84 -5.38
CA GLU A 46 -25.09 -8.81 -6.41
C GLU A 46 -25.37 -8.34 -7.84
N GLN A 47 -26.44 -7.57 -8.04
CA GLN A 47 -26.84 -7.05 -9.35
C GLN A 47 -25.97 -5.88 -9.83
N ASP A 48 -25.26 -5.24 -8.91
CA ASP A 48 -24.48 -4.04 -9.14
C ASP A 48 -22.97 -4.30 -9.15
N LYS A 49 -22.55 -5.58 -9.06
CA LYS A 49 -21.14 -5.98 -9.01
C LYS A 49 -20.31 -5.42 -10.17
N ASP A 50 -20.83 -5.55 -11.39
CA ASP A 50 -20.16 -5.02 -12.59
C ASP A 50 -20.08 -3.49 -12.54
N ILE A 51 -21.12 -2.83 -12.03
CA ILE A 51 -21.16 -1.36 -11.92
C ILE A 51 -20.11 -0.90 -10.90
N ARG A 52 -20.07 -1.53 -9.73
CA ARG A 52 -19.07 -1.23 -8.69
C ARG A 52 -17.65 -1.47 -9.18
N SER A 53 -17.41 -2.57 -9.89
CA SER A 53 -16.09 -2.88 -10.48
C SER A 53 -15.68 -1.82 -11.51
N PHE A 54 -16.53 -1.51 -12.49
CA PHE A 54 -16.22 -0.48 -13.49
C PHE A 54 -16.09 0.92 -12.89
N ALA A 55 -16.92 1.28 -11.90
CA ALA A 55 -16.78 2.54 -11.18
C ALA A 55 -15.44 2.62 -10.45
N THR A 56 -15.01 1.53 -9.81
CA THR A 56 -13.69 1.44 -9.16
C THR A 56 -12.57 1.67 -10.17
N ASN A 57 -12.67 1.06 -11.36
CA ASN A 57 -11.67 1.23 -12.42
C ASN A 57 -11.55 2.68 -12.90
N VAL A 58 -12.69 3.35 -13.09
CA VAL A 58 -12.73 4.77 -13.44
C VAL A 58 -12.15 5.60 -12.29
N MET A 59 -12.50 5.31 -11.04
CA MET A 59 -12.01 6.04 -9.87
C MET A 59 -10.51 5.90 -9.65
N VAL A 60 -9.91 4.76 -9.95
CA VAL A 60 -8.44 4.59 -9.94
C VAL A 60 -7.75 5.59 -10.87
N GLU A 61 -8.33 5.89 -12.04
CA GLU A 61 -7.76 6.85 -12.99
C GLU A 61 -7.95 8.31 -12.54
N LEU A 62 -9.05 8.59 -11.84
CA LEU A 62 -9.38 9.95 -11.40
C LEU A 62 -8.69 10.34 -10.08
N ALA A 63 -8.38 9.38 -9.20
CA ALA A 63 -7.99 9.60 -7.81
C ALA A 63 -6.84 10.61 -7.61
N ASP A 64 -5.85 10.64 -8.50
CA ASP A 64 -4.72 11.58 -8.41
C ASP A 64 -5.15 13.05 -8.52
N ASN A 65 -6.32 13.32 -9.11
CA ASN A 65 -6.82 14.66 -9.39
C ASN A 65 -8.04 15.02 -8.53
N LEU A 66 -8.30 14.25 -7.47
CA LEU A 66 -9.49 14.41 -6.63
C LEU A 66 -9.14 14.89 -5.23
N ARG A 67 -9.97 15.80 -4.73
CA ARG A 67 -10.00 16.23 -3.33
C ARG A 67 -11.27 15.70 -2.68
N VAL A 68 -11.20 14.49 -2.13
CA VAL A 68 -12.38 13.77 -1.61
C VAL A 68 -12.94 14.36 -0.32
N VAL A 69 -12.16 15.17 0.41
CA VAL A 69 -12.64 15.91 1.59
C VAL A 69 -13.84 16.82 1.25
N SER A 70 -14.00 17.22 0.00
CA SER A 70 -15.14 18.02 -0.47
C SER A 70 -16.43 17.21 -0.66
N ILE A 71 -16.38 15.88 -0.54
CA ILE A 71 -17.50 14.96 -0.80
C ILE A 71 -17.78 14.17 0.49
N PRO A 72 -18.81 14.57 1.27
CA PRO A 72 -19.15 13.90 2.51
C PRO A 72 -19.41 12.40 2.32
N GLY A 73 -18.84 11.56 3.18
CA GLY A 73 -19.02 10.11 3.14
C GLY A 73 -18.19 9.38 2.08
N ALA A 74 -17.46 10.08 1.19
CA ALA A 74 -16.67 9.46 0.14
C ALA A 74 -15.68 8.41 0.65
N MET A 75 -15.00 8.72 1.77
CA MET A 75 -14.02 7.82 2.36
C MET A 75 -14.63 6.50 2.86
N GLN A 76 -15.90 6.49 3.27
CA GLN A 76 -16.60 5.28 3.69
C GLN A 76 -16.85 4.35 2.49
N PHE A 77 -17.26 4.91 1.35
CA PHE A 77 -17.45 4.13 0.12
C PHE A 77 -16.13 3.59 -0.43
N ILE A 78 -15.05 4.37 -0.39
CA ILE A 78 -13.72 3.89 -0.77
C ILE A 78 -13.23 2.79 0.19
N ALA A 79 -13.39 2.98 1.50
CA ALA A 79 -13.01 1.98 2.51
C ALA A 79 -13.79 0.66 2.36
N SER A 80 -15.03 0.72 1.86
CA SER A 80 -15.85 -0.47 1.60
C SER A 80 -15.28 -1.37 0.50
N LEU A 81 -14.43 -0.85 -0.40
CA LEU A 81 -13.74 -1.66 -1.42
C LEU A 81 -12.75 -2.64 -0.81
N LEU A 82 -12.32 -2.36 0.43
CA LEU A 82 -11.37 -3.19 1.17
C LEU A 82 -12.06 -4.31 1.95
N ASP A 83 -13.40 -4.35 1.98
CA ASP A 83 -14.14 -5.43 2.64
C ASP A 83 -13.94 -6.73 1.86
N ILE A 84 -13.19 -7.66 2.45
CA ILE A 84 -12.97 -8.98 1.86
C ILE A 84 -14.18 -9.85 2.20
N VAL A 85 -14.98 -10.17 1.19
CA VAL A 85 -16.06 -11.16 1.32
C VAL A 85 -15.39 -12.54 1.40
N HIS A 86 -15.53 -13.21 2.54
CA HIS A 86 -15.01 -14.56 2.72
C HIS A 86 -15.83 -15.54 1.86
N GLY A 87 -15.22 -16.19 0.87
CA GLY A 87 -15.76 -17.45 0.32
C GLY A 87 -15.90 -17.61 -1.20
N GLN A 88 -15.04 -17.04 -2.04
CA GLN A 88 -14.99 -17.44 -3.46
C GLN A 88 -13.72 -18.23 -3.79
N ASN A 89 -13.92 -19.40 -4.38
CA ASN A 89 -12.88 -20.34 -4.80
C ASN A 89 -12.14 -19.76 -6.01
N ILE A 90 -10.87 -19.41 -5.82
CA ILE A 90 -10.02 -18.88 -6.87
C ILE A 90 -9.58 -20.04 -7.77
N LYS A 91 -9.90 -19.96 -9.06
CA LYS A 91 -9.19 -20.73 -10.08
C LYS A 91 -7.95 -19.94 -10.46
N ASP A 92 -6.81 -20.59 -10.36
CA ASP A 92 -5.49 -20.04 -10.66
C ASP A 92 -5.31 -19.86 -12.19
N PRO A 93 -5.14 -18.63 -12.71
CA PRO A 93 -4.75 -18.42 -14.10
C PRO A 93 -3.23 -18.32 -14.28
N LEU A 94 -2.39 -18.35 -13.22
CA LEU A 94 -1.05 -17.76 -13.26
C LEU A 94 0.08 -18.63 -12.67
N LEU A 95 0.12 -19.92 -13.00
CA LEU A 95 1.24 -20.79 -12.64
C LEU A 95 2.57 -20.53 -13.39
N ASP A 96 2.67 -19.57 -14.31
CA ASP A 96 3.83 -19.51 -15.23
C ASP A 96 4.56 -18.16 -15.36
N ILE A 97 4.46 -17.28 -14.36
CA ILE A 97 5.30 -16.08 -14.33
C ILE A 97 5.93 -15.98 -12.95
N GLY A 98 7.20 -16.37 -12.84
CA GLY A 98 8.00 -16.16 -11.62
C GLY A 98 7.77 -14.74 -11.08
N SER A 99 7.45 -14.66 -9.78
CA SER A 99 7.02 -13.47 -9.03
C SER A 99 7.38 -12.15 -9.72
N PRO A 100 6.48 -11.59 -10.56
CA PRO A 100 6.72 -10.29 -11.14
C PRO A 100 6.77 -9.28 -10.00
N ARG A 101 7.74 -8.34 -10.04
CA ARG A 101 7.71 -7.15 -9.17
C ARG A 101 6.28 -6.63 -9.12
N CYS A 102 5.75 -6.44 -7.92
CA CYS A 102 4.34 -6.08 -7.70
C CYS A 102 3.97 -4.85 -8.54
N TRP A 103 4.88 -3.87 -8.64
CA TRP A 103 4.71 -2.72 -9.54
C TRP A 103 4.59 -3.06 -11.01
N ARG A 104 5.36 -4.03 -11.50
CA ARG A 104 5.28 -4.45 -12.91
C ARG A 104 3.97 -5.15 -13.20
N TRP A 105 3.41 -5.87 -12.22
CA TRP A 105 2.08 -6.44 -12.33
C TRP A 105 0.99 -5.35 -12.34
N ILE A 106 1.01 -4.45 -11.34
CA ILE A 106 0.05 -3.34 -11.19
C ILE A 106 0.01 -2.46 -12.45
N THR A 107 1.18 -2.17 -13.03
CA THR A 107 1.26 -1.32 -14.23
C THR A 107 0.88 -2.08 -15.52
N LYS A 108 1.27 -3.35 -15.67
CA LYS A 108 1.08 -4.13 -16.91
C LYS A 108 -0.36 -4.62 -17.09
N HIS A 109 -0.96 -5.25 -16.08
CA HIS A 109 -2.30 -5.85 -16.22
C HIS A 109 -3.40 -4.78 -16.30
N TRP A 110 -3.13 -3.56 -15.85
CA TRP A 110 -4.08 -2.47 -15.92
C TRP A 110 -4.12 -1.75 -17.28
N SER A 111 -3.08 -1.90 -18.09
CA SER A 111 -2.92 -1.25 -19.41
C SER A 111 -3.57 -2.01 -20.57
N VAL A 112 -3.97 -3.27 -20.38
CA VAL A 112 -4.53 -4.11 -21.45
C VAL A 112 -6.07 -4.00 -21.50
N PRO A 113 -6.72 -3.91 -22.68
CA PRO A 113 -8.16 -4.05 -22.78
C PRO A 113 -8.53 -5.52 -22.65
N GLU A 114 -9.14 -5.92 -21.53
CA GLU A 114 -9.94 -7.15 -21.51
C GLU A 114 -11.34 -6.79 -22.02
N GLU A 115 -11.73 -7.38 -23.15
CA GLU A 115 -13.04 -7.17 -23.80
C GLU A 115 -14.18 -7.86 -23.04
N GLU A 116 -13.85 -8.76 -22.10
CA GLU A 116 -14.80 -9.39 -21.19
C GLU A 116 -14.44 -9.05 -19.74
N PRO A 117 -15.43 -8.78 -18.86
CA PRO A 117 -15.14 -8.60 -17.45
C PRO A 117 -14.61 -9.93 -16.93
N SER A 118 -13.32 -10.00 -16.61
CA SER A 118 -12.86 -11.02 -15.68
C SER A 118 -13.78 -10.92 -14.45
N THR A 119 -14.39 -12.04 -14.09
CA THR A 119 -15.28 -12.19 -12.94
C THR A 119 -14.53 -12.00 -11.60
N ASP A 120 -13.44 -11.23 -11.59
CA ASP A 120 -12.53 -11.03 -10.48
C ASP A 120 -13.02 -9.85 -9.63
N GLN A 121 -14.08 -10.09 -8.86
CA GLN A 121 -14.31 -9.31 -7.63
C GLN A 121 -13.09 -9.37 -6.69
N ASP A 122 -12.24 -10.36 -6.91
CA ASP A 122 -11.01 -10.68 -6.22
C ASP A 122 -9.89 -9.63 -6.42
N LEU A 123 -10.15 -8.43 -6.96
CA LEU A 123 -9.17 -7.34 -7.02
C LEU A 123 -9.64 -6.02 -6.38
N LEU A 124 -10.90 -5.92 -5.93
CA LEU A 124 -11.45 -4.68 -5.34
C LEU A 124 -10.61 -4.17 -4.15
N PRO A 125 -10.10 -5.02 -3.23
CA PRO A 125 -9.27 -4.54 -2.13
C PRO A 125 -7.94 -3.91 -2.61
N VAL A 126 -7.32 -4.49 -3.64
CA VAL A 126 -6.08 -3.95 -4.24
C VAL A 126 -6.36 -2.62 -4.93
N GLN A 127 -7.49 -2.50 -5.63
CA GLN A 127 -7.89 -1.26 -6.28
C GLN A 127 -8.27 -0.17 -5.27
N GLY A 128 -8.96 -0.54 -4.19
CA GLY A 128 -9.24 0.36 -3.08
C GLY A 128 -7.95 0.89 -2.45
N MET A 129 -6.95 0.03 -2.24
CA MET A 129 -5.61 0.47 -1.82
C MET A 129 -4.97 1.43 -2.81
N LEU A 130 -5.07 1.17 -4.11
CA LEU A 130 -4.52 2.05 -5.13
C LEU A 130 -5.21 3.41 -5.17
N ILE A 131 -6.54 3.46 -5.03
CA ILE A 131 -7.30 4.71 -4.93
C ILE A 131 -6.81 5.52 -3.72
N LEU A 132 -6.65 4.88 -2.56
CA LEU A 132 -6.15 5.55 -1.35
C LEU A 132 -4.70 6.05 -1.52
N ASP A 133 -3.81 5.26 -2.13
CA ASP A 133 -2.43 5.65 -2.42
C ASP A 133 -2.37 6.89 -3.32
N LYS A 134 -3.21 6.91 -4.36
CA LYS A 134 -3.33 8.04 -5.29
C LYS A 134 -3.89 9.28 -4.62
N LEU A 135 -4.96 9.15 -3.85
CA LEU A 135 -5.55 10.27 -3.09
C LEU A 135 -4.56 10.89 -2.11
N ALA A 136 -3.75 10.06 -1.44
CA ALA A 136 -2.74 10.50 -0.49
C ALA A 136 -1.48 11.11 -1.16
N SER A 137 -1.34 11.03 -2.49
CA SER A 137 -0.10 11.40 -3.18
C SER A 137 0.07 12.90 -3.37
N LEU A 138 -1.02 13.64 -3.57
CA LEU A 138 -0.99 15.03 -4.01
C LEU A 138 -1.69 16.01 -3.06
N ASP A 139 -2.50 15.54 -2.11
CA ASP A 139 -3.27 16.39 -1.22
C ASP A 139 -3.19 15.93 0.25
N ILE A 140 -2.65 16.81 1.11
CA ILE A 140 -2.56 16.58 2.55
C ILE A 140 -3.95 16.44 3.20
N GLU A 141 -4.97 17.10 2.68
CA GLU A 141 -6.33 17.02 3.21
C GLU A 141 -6.94 15.64 2.98
N ASN A 142 -6.60 14.98 1.87
CA ASN A 142 -6.96 13.59 1.66
C ASN A 142 -6.22 12.66 2.65
N CYS A 143 -4.94 12.90 2.94
CA CYS A 143 -4.22 12.15 3.98
C CYS A 143 -4.89 12.30 5.35
N ILE A 144 -5.34 13.52 5.67
CA ILE A 144 -6.08 13.81 6.89
C ILE A 144 -7.38 13.02 6.92
N GLU A 145 -8.15 13.02 5.85
CA GLU A 145 -9.42 12.28 5.76
C GLU A 145 -9.22 10.76 5.89
N ILE A 146 -8.18 10.20 5.25
CA ILE A 146 -7.81 8.79 5.37
C ILE A 146 -7.52 8.43 6.84
N SER A 147 -6.76 9.27 7.55
CA SER A 147 -6.42 9.01 8.96
C SER A 147 -7.59 9.13 9.93
N ARG A 148 -8.58 9.97 9.62
CA ARG A 148 -9.78 10.17 10.44
C ARG A 148 -10.82 9.08 10.24
N SER A 149 -10.77 8.39 9.10
CA SER A 149 -11.68 7.29 8.80
C SER A 149 -11.51 6.17 9.82
N THR A 150 -12.61 5.86 10.51
CA THR A 150 -12.61 4.92 11.64
C THR A 150 -12.20 3.53 11.16
N GLY A 151 -11.16 2.96 11.78
CA GLY A 151 -10.68 1.61 11.49
C GLY A 151 -9.90 1.46 10.19
N LEU A 152 -9.81 2.49 9.32
CA LEU A 152 -9.17 2.36 8.01
C LEU A 152 -7.66 2.08 8.13
N ILE A 153 -6.94 2.82 8.97
CA ILE A 153 -5.50 2.54 9.23
C ILE A 153 -5.31 1.14 9.79
N SER A 154 -6.18 0.70 10.71
CA SER A 154 -6.11 -0.65 11.29
C SER A 154 -6.25 -1.72 10.21
N LYS A 155 -7.22 -1.56 9.31
CA LYS A 155 -7.46 -2.46 8.17
C LYS A 155 -6.28 -2.50 7.18
N ILE A 156 -5.68 -1.34 6.90
CA ILE A 156 -4.47 -1.26 6.06
C ILE A 156 -3.30 -2.02 6.72
N VAL A 157 -3.12 -1.87 8.04
CA VAL A 157 -2.08 -2.60 8.78
C VAL A 157 -2.37 -4.10 8.82
N GLU A 158 -3.64 -4.52 8.91
CA GLU A 158 -4.02 -5.93 8.86
C GLU A 158 -3.55 -6.62 7.58
N PHE A 159 -3.65 -5.95 6.42
CA PHE A 159 -3.15 -6.46 5.13
C PHE A 159 -1.63 -6.62 5.07
N THR A 160 -0.86 -6.08 6.02
CA THR A 160 0.59 -6.33 6.11
C THR A 160 0.91 -7.63 6.84
N SER A 161 -0.06 -8.25 7.51
CA SER A 161 0.17 -9.48 8.29
C SER A 161 0.48 -10.67 7.39
N LYS A 162 1.28 -11.61 7.92
CA LYS A 162 1.45 -12.93 7.29
C LYS A 162 0.24 -13.84 7.43
N ARG A 163 -0.71 -13.53 8.32
CA ARG A 163 -1.79 -14.45 8.72
C ARG A 163 -2.46 -15.15 7.54
N THR A 164 -2.36 -16.46 7.60
CA THR A 164 -2.96 -17.48 6.74
C THR A 164 -4.47 -17.66 6.98
N ASP A 165 -5.07 -16.89 7.88
CA ASP A 165 -6.49 -16.99 8.25
C ASP A 165 -7.42 -16.61 7.08
N LEU A 166 -6.90 -15.93 6.04
CA LEU A 166 -7.55 -15.80 4.73
C LEU A 166 -7.23 -17.02 3.87
N THR A 167 -7.72 -18.19 4.25
CA THR A 167 -7.44 -19.48 3.59
C THR A 167 -7.97 -19.60 2.14
N ASN A 168 -8.50 -18.54 1.55
CA ASN A 168 -9.12 -18.54 0.22
C ASN A 168 -8.55 -17.50 -0.76
N ILE A 169 -7.52 -16.72 -0.39
CA ILE A 169 -6.92 -15.71 -1.29
C ILE A 169 -5.59 -16.21 -1.85
N ASN A 170 -5.45 -16.17 -3.19
CA ASN A 170 -4.24 -16.52 -3.94
C ASN A 170 -3.01 -15.77 -3.37
N GLU A 171 -1.88 -16.47 -3.21
CA GLU A 171 -0.60 -15.92 -2.75
C GLU A 171 -0.19 -14.64 -3.51
N THR A 172 -0.47 -14.59 -4.81
CA THR A 172 -0.21 -13.41 -5.65
C THR A 172 -1.03 -12.21 -5.18
N HIS A 173 -2.33 -12.40 -4.95
CA HIS A 173 -3.21 -11.34 -4.47
C HIS A 173 -2.82 -10.86 -3.07
N GLN A 174 -2.48 -11.79 -2.17
CA GLN A 174 -1.99 -11.43 -0.84
C GLN A 174 -0.71 -10.59 -0.91
N THR A 175 0.20 -10.93 -1.83
CA THR A 175 1.44 -10.17 -2.05
C THR A 175 1.14 -8.76 -2.59
N LEU A 176 0.23 -8.64 -3.55
CA LEU A 176 -0.20 -7.34 -4.09
C LEU A 176 -0.83 -6.45 -3.01
N LEU A 177 -1.66 -7.02 -2.14
CA LEU A 177 -2.26 -6.29 -1.01
C LEU A 177 -1.20 -5.83 -0.01
N LYS A 178 -0.27 -6.71 0.37
CA LYS A 178 0.85 -6.36 1.26
C LYS A 178 1.66 -5.19 0.69
N CYS A 179 2.06 -5.28 -0.57
CA CYS A 179 2.83 -4.22 -1.24
C CYS A 179 2.06 -2.90 -1.28
N SER A 180 0.79 -2.94 -1.70
CA SER A 180 -0.03 -1.73 -1.83
C SER A 180 -0.30 -1.08 -0.47
N SER A 181 -0.51 -1.89 0.57
CA SER A 181 -0.71 -1.42 1.95
C SER A 181 0.56 -0.78 2.53
N LEU A 182 1.71 -1.43 2.38
CA LEU A 182 3.00 -0.87 2.82
C LEU A 182 3.32 0.43 2.09
N LYS A 183 3.01 0.54 0.79
CA LYS A 183 3.22 1.76 0.02
C LYS A 183 2.35 2.91 0.56
N LEU A 184 1.06 2.66 0.77
CA LEU A 184 0.15 3.65 1.33
C LEU A 184 0.61 4.09 2.72
N LEU A 185 0.97 3.16 3.61
CA LEU A 185 1.51 3.48 4.94
C LEU A 185 2.79 4.31 4.85
N THR A 186 3.72 3.93 3.95
CA THR A 186 4.97 4.67 3.71
C THR A 186 4.69 6.10 3.26
N ARG A 187 3.71 6.28 2.36
CA ARG A 187 3.27 7.59 1.87
C ARG A 187 2.65 8.45 2.97
N LEU A 188 1.72 7.88 3.75
CA LEU A 188 1.11 8.58 4.89
C LEU A 188 2.18 9.00 5.91
N ALA A 189 3.11 8.10 6.25
CA ALA A 189 4.24 8.38 7.14
C ALA A 189 5.27 9.37 6.55
N SER A 190 5.25 9.63 5.24
CA SER A 190 6.10 10.64 4.59
C SER A 190 5.53 12.06 4.69
N THR A 191 4.33 12.23 5.25
CA THR A 191 3.69 13.53 5.41
C THR A 191 4.56 14.42 6.30
N LYS A 192 4.74 15.69 5.91
CA LYS A 192 5.61 16.63 6.64
C LYS A 192 4.84 17.44 7.69
N GLY A 193 5.58 18.04 8.61
CA GLY A 193 5.05 18.96 9.62
C GLY A 193 4.34 18.27 10.78
N LYS A 194 3.63 19.06 11.60
CA LYS A 194 3.00 18.58 12.85
C LYS A 194 2.02 17.42 12.61
N PHE A 195 1.22 17.50 11.54
CA PHE A 195 0.29 16.43 11.20
C PHE A 195 1.02 15.14 10.79
N GLY A 196 2.14 15.25 10.08
CA GLY A 196 3.01 14.12 9.75
C GLY A 196 3.51 13.36 10.99
N VAL A 197 3.95 14.07 12.01
CA VAL A 197 4.34 13.47 13.30
C VAL A 197 3.17 12.73 13.93
N THR A 198 1.98 13.35 13.98
CA THR A 198 0.76 12.70 14.50
C THR A 198 0.39 11.46 13.69
N MET A 199 0.53 11.50 12.36
CA MET A 199 0.28 10.36 11.47
C MET A 199 1.23 9.20 11.78
N CYS A 200 2.53 9.47 11.88
CA CYS A 200 3.51 8.43 12.23
C CYS A 200 3.19 7.79 13.59
N GLN A 201 2.86 8.59 14.61
CA GLN A 201 2.45 8.07 15.91
C GLN A 201 1.19 7.22 15.85
N MET A 202 0.19 7.63 15.06
CA MET A 202 -1.04 6.86 14.87
C MET A 202 -0.76 5.50 14.22
N ILE A 203 0.08 5.48 13.19
CA ILE A 203 0.50 4.27 12.49
C ILE A 203 1.28 3.37 13.47
N THR A 204 2.33 3.89 14.13
CA THR A 204 3.19 3.11 15.05
C THR A 204 2.45 2.54 16.25
N LYS A 205 1.43 3.24 16.78
CA LYS A 205 0.64 2.76 17.93
C LYS A 205 -0.24 1.55 17.60
N HIS A 206 -0.40 1.17 16.33
CA HIS A 206 -1.14 -0.03 15.99
C HIS A 206 -0.41 -1.29 16.49
N PRO A 207 -1.03 -2.14 17.35
CA PRO A 207 -0.32 -3.18 18.10
C PRO A 207 0.47 -4.19 17.25
N PHE A 208 -0.01 -4.46 16.04
CA PHE A 208 0.57 -5.47 15.15
C PHE A 208 1.51 -4.88 14.08
N LEU A 209 1.64 -3.55 13.98
CA LEU A 209 2.43 -2.97 12.89
C LEU A 209 3.88 -3.43 12.97
N LEU A 210 4.58 -3.11 14.05
CA LEU A 210 6.02 -3.34 14.14
C LEU A 210 6.38 -4.84 14.08
N SER A 211 5.51 -5.72 14.59
CA SER A 211 5.69 -7.16 14.44
C SER A 211 5.55 -7.61 12.98
N ASN A 212 4.57 -7.09 12.24
CA ASN A 212 4.40 -7.39 10.82
C ASN A 212 5.60 -6.89 10.01
N LEU A 213 6.08 -5.67 10.28
CA LEU A 213 7.25 -5.11 9.60
C LEU A 213 8.53 -5.92 9.90
N ALA A 214 8.74 -6.35 11.14
CA ALA A 214 9.88 -7.20 11.50
C ALA A 214 9.85 -8.54 10.75
N GLU A 215 8.67 -9.13 10.58
CA GLU A 215 8.49 -10.37 9.84
C GLU A 215 8.74 -10.20 8.33
N ILE A 216 8.29 -9.10 7.74
CA ILE A 216 8.54 -8.81 6.32
C ILE A 216 10.02 -8.52 6.06
N LEU A 217 10.75 -7.95 7.02
CA LEU A 217 12.21 -7.76 6.90
C LEU A 217 13.00 -9.07 6.98
N ASP A 218 12.41 -10.17 7.47
CA ASP A 218 13.10 -11.46 7.52
C ASP A 218 13.33 -12.01 6.10
N ASN A 219 14.54 -12.52 5.85
CA ASN A 219 14.96 -13.02 4.53
C ASN A 219 14.23 -14.31 4.10
N ASN A 220 13.37 -14.86 4.96
CA ASN A 220 12.69 -16.14 4.80
C ASN A 220 11.37 -16.05 4.02
N GLY A 221 11.40 -15.43 2.81
CA GLY A 221 10.30 -15.53 1.85
C GLY A 221 9.63 -14.21 1.43
N SER A 222 10.05 -13.06 1.97
CA SER A 222 9.60 -11.75 1.48
C SER A 222 10.31 -11.35 0.18
N SER A 223 9.61 -10.68 -0.74
CA SER A 223 10.25 -10.07 -1.91
C SER A 223 11.17 -8.91 -1.50
N GLN A 224 12.18 -8.61 -2.32
CA GLN A 224 13.06 -7.45 -2.10
C GLN A 224 12.26 -6.13 -2.04
N GLU A 225 11.24 -5.99 -2.88
CA GLU A 225 10.35 -4.83 -2.93
C GLU A 225 9.59 -4.61 -1.61
N LEU A 226 9.09 -5.70 -0.99
CA LEU A 226 8.44 -5.64 0.32
C LEU A 226 9.43 -5.18 1.41
N ARG A 227 10.66 -5.70 1.39
CA ARG A 227 11.72 -5.31 2.33
C ARG A 227 12.12 -3.84 2.19
N GLU A 228 12.25 -3.36 0.96
CA GLU A 228 12.54 -1.95 0.67
C GLU A 228 11.44 -1.02 1.17
N LEU A 229 10.17 -1.32 0.89
CA LEU A 229 9.04 -0.55 1.39
C LEU A 229 8.99 -0.57 2.92
N THR A 230 9.27 -1.72 3.52
CA THR A 230 9.26 -1.89 4.97
C THR A 230 10.35 -1.04 5.64
N ALA A 231 11.58 -1.10 5.14
CA ALA A 231 12.67 -0.27 5.66
C ALA A 231 12.37 1.23 5.45
N GLN A 232 11.80 1.61 4.30
CA GLN A 232 11.37 3.00 4.08
C GLN A 232 10.29 3.45 5.07
N LEU A 233 9.31 2.61 5.35
CA LEU A 233 8.27 2.89 6.33
C LEU A 233 8.87 3.07 7.73
N ILE A 234 9.70 2.14 8.19
CA ILE A 234 10.28 2.23 9.55
C ILE A 234 11.15 3.47 9.68
N ARG A 235 11.96 3.82 8.67
CA ARG A 235 12.69 5.10 8.62
C ARG A 235 11.75 6.29 8.77
N ASN A 236 10.64 6.32 8.03
CA ASN A 236 9.67 7.42 8.12
C ASN A 236 9.01 7.52 9.52
N LEU A 237 8.71 6.37 10.13
CA LEU A 237 8.18 6.32 11.50
C LEU A 237 9.22 6.79 12.53
N ALA A 238 10.47 6.39 12.37
CA ALA A 238 11.59 6.85 13.20
C ALA A 238 11.77 8.37 13.09
N MET A 239 11.76 8.94 11.87
CA MET A 239 11.80 10.39 11.66
C MET A 239 10.60 11.12 12.28
N GLY A 240 9.48 10.41 12.44
CA GLY A 240 8.28 10.88 13.16
C GLY A 240 8.41 10.81 14.69
N GLY A 241 9.59 10.53 15.24
CA GLY A 241 9.87 10.49 16.68
C GLY A 241 9.52 9.17 17.36
N ASN A 242 9.33 8.07 16.61
CA ASN A 242 8.94 6.76 17.16
C ASN A 242 10.14 5.81 17.34
N VAL A 243 11.34 6.36 17.54
CA VAL A 243 12.61 5.60 17.65
C VAL A 243 12.61 4.62 18.84
N LYS A 244 11.94 4.98 19.95
CA LYS A 244 11.87 4.15 21.16
C LYS A 244 10.95 2.95 20.95
N GLU A 245 9.78 3.18 20.35
CA GLU A 245 8.81 2.15 20.01
C GLU A 245 9.40 1.12 19.05
N ILE A 246 10.10 1.59 18.02
CA ILE A 246 10.80 0.71 17.07
C ILE A 246 11.91 -0.07 17.78
N GLY A 247 12.70 0.58 18.64
CA GLY A 247 13.77 -0.05 19.41
C GLY A 247 13.31 -1.14 20.38
N HIS A 248 12.05 -1.13 20.81
CA HIS A 248 11.46 -2.21 21.63
C HIS A 248 11.21 -3.51 20.86
N ILE A 249 11.38 -3.53 19.54
CA ILE A 249 11.34 -4.75 18.72
C ILE A 249 12.76 -5.03 18.21
N PRO A 250 13.62 -5.73 18.99
CA PRO A 250 15.03 -5.94 18.65
C PRO A 250 15.22 -6.62 17.29
N MET A 251 14.25 -7.43 16.86
CA MET A 251 14.25 -8.07 15.54
C MET A 251 14.38 -7.04 14.40
N ILE A 252 13.77 -5.85 14.52
CA ILE A 252 13.89 -4.81 13.49
C ILE A 252 15.35 -4.36 13.37
N ILE A 253 16.01 -4.06 14.50
CA ILE A 253 17.41 -3.63 14.52
C ILE A 253 18.32 -4.71 13.94
N SER A 254 18.13 -5.97 14.37
CA SER A 254 18.87 -7.14 13.88
C SER A 254 18.78 -7.29 12.36
N ARG A 255 17.57 -7.20 11.79
CA ARG A 255 17.35 -7.35 10.33
C ARG A 255 17.88 -6.16 9.53
N LEU A 256 17.79 -4.95 10.06
CA LEU A 256 18.40 -3.77 9.43
C LEU A 256 19.93 -3.87 9.42
N MET A 257 20.52 -4.37 10.51
CA MET A 257 21.95 -4.64 10.56
C MET A 257 22.38 -5.69 9.54
N ASP A 258 21.62 -6.77 9.42
CA ASP A 258 21.86 -7.80 8.40
C ASP A 258 21.79 -7.23 6.98
N ALA A 259 20.73 -6.46 6.69
CA ALA A 259 20.57 -5.78 5.40
C ALA A 259 21.70 -4.77 5.12
N PHE A 260 22.13 -4.00 6.12
CA PHE A 260 23.20 -3.01 5.96
C PHE A 260 24.59 -3.65 5.77
N LEU A 261 24.86 -4.74 6.47
CA LEU A 261 26.19 -5.38 6.52
C LEU A 261 26.35 -6.49 5.49
N SER A 262 25.25 -7.04 4.97
CA SER A 262 25.11 -7.93 3.82
C SER A 262 26.37 -8.78 3.51
N ARG A 263 26.50 -9.91 4.22
CA ARG A 263 27.52 -10.96 3.99
C ARG A 263 27.14 -11.98 2.90
N SER A 264 25.89 -11.97 2.43
CA SER A 264 25.40 -12.92 1.42
C SER A 264 25.68 -12.45 0.00
N ALA A 265 26.88 -12.78 -0.48
CA ALA A 265 27.40 -12.71 -1.85
C ALA A 265 27.35 -11.34 -2.58
N PRO A 266 28.41 -10.96 -3.33
CA PRO A 266 28.40 -9.75 -4.13
C PRO A 266 27.59 -9.97 -5.41
N SER A 267 26.26 -10.11 -5.31
CA SER A 267 25.40 -9.82 -6.45
C SER A 267 25.32 -8.30 -6.56
N SER A 268 26.13 -7.73 -7.46
CA SER A 268 26.20 -6.30 -7.75
C SER A 268 24.94 -5.79 -8.47
N THR A 269 23.75 -6.00 -7.90
CA THR A 269 22.51 -5.44 -8.43
C THR A 269 22.21 -4.10 -7.75
N ASP A 270 21.76 -3.12 -8.53
CA ASP A 270 21.44 -1.75 -8.10
C ASP A 270 20.42 -1.71 -6.92
N THR A 271 19.56 -2.74 -6.85
CA THR A 271 18.54 -2.89 -5.81
C THR A 271 19.10 -3.36 -4.46
N ASP A 272 20.14 -4.21 -4.45
CA ASP A 272 20.80 -4.62 -3.20
C ASP A 272 21.52 -3.42 -2.56
N GLN A 273 22.01 -2.49 -3.39
CA GLN A 273 22.62 -1.23 -2.93
C GLN A 273 21.59 -0.27 -2.32
N LEU A 274 20.37 -0.20 -2.87
CA LEU A 274 19.30 0.66 -2.34
C LEU A 274 18.85 0.22 -0.96
N LEU A 275 18.54 -1.07 -0.76
CA LEU A 275 18.13 -1.60 0.54
C LEU A 275 19.23 -1.39 1.59
N ARG A 276 20.50 -1.65 1.23
CA ARG A 276 21.65 -1.40 2.10
C ARG A 276 21.76 0.07 2.51
N MET A 277 21.61 1.00 1.56
CA MET A 277 21.64 2.44 1.85
C MET A 277 20.51 2.84 2.80
N ILE A 278 19.28 2.38 2.54
CA ILE A 278 18.12 2.68 3.39
C ILE A 278 18.33 2.15 4.80
N ALA A 279 18.77 0.90 4.95
CA ALA A 279 19.03 0.28 6.23
C ALA A 279 20.12 1.03 7.03
N GLY A 280 21.20 1.46 6.36
CA GLY A 280 22.26 2.25 7.01
C GLY A 280 21.78 3.62 7.51
N GLN A 281 20.99 4.33 6.71
CA GLN A 281 20.39 5.61 7.12
C GLN A 281 19.46 5.43 8.33
N GLU A 282 18.67 4.35 8.31
CA GLU A 282 17.73 4.04 9.37
C GLU A 282 18.44 3.67 10.68
N LEU A 283 19.45 2.81 10.64
CA LEU A 283 20.27 2.48 11.80
C LEU A 283 20.93 3.72 12.40
N ALA A 284 21.45 4.62 11.56
CA ALA A 284 22.03 5.87 12.03
C ALA A 284 20.99 6.71 12.80
N LEU A 285 19.77 6.84 12.26
CA LEU A 285 18.69 7.56 12.91
C LEU A 285 18.25 6.90 14.24
N LEU A 286 18.07 5.56 14.23
CA LEU A 286 17.70 4.80 15.43
C LEU A 286 18.75 4.90 16.53
N ALA A 287 20.03 5.01 16.18
CA ALA A 287 21.14 5.19 17.11
C ALA A 287 21.21 6.62 17.67
N MET A 288 21.03 7.63 16.82
CA MET A 288 21.17 9.04 17.20
C MET A 288 20.20 9.46 18.32
N GLU A 289 18.99 8.89 18.36
CA GLU A 289 17.95 9.30 19.31
C GLU A 289 17.76 8.35 20.51
N SER A 290 18.51 7.25 20.60
CA SER A 290 18.35 6.25 21.67
C SER A 290 19.64 5.50 22.00
N ALA A 291 20.21 5.81 23.18
CA ALA A 291 21.35 5.07 23.72
C ALA A 291 21.05 3.56 23.91
N ASN A 292 19.80 3.22 24.24
CA ASN A 292 19.38 1.81 24.33
C ASN A 292 19.47 1.10 22.97
N ASN A 293 19.09 1.79 21.88
CA ASN A 293 19.19 1.23 20.54
C ASN A 293 20.65 1.02 20.15
N CYS A 294 21.56 1.94 20.51
CA CYS A 294 23.00 1.74 20.33
C CYS A 294 23.50 0.48 21.05
N LEU A 295 23.05 0.24 22.29
CA LEU A 295 23.42 -0.97 23.04
C LEU A 295 22.91 -2.23 22.36
N LEU A 296 21.67 -2.22 21.85
CA LEU A 296 21.12 -3.34 21.09
C LEU A 296 21.93 -3.62 19.82
N MET A 297 22.31 -2.57 19.07
CA MET A 297 23.16 -2.72 17.88
C MET A 297 24.54 -3.29 18.21
N LEU A 298 25.16 -2.84 19.31
CA LEU A 298 26.47 -3.34 19.75
C LEU A 298 26.41 -4.78 20.27
N ALA A 299 25.27 -5.18 20.83
CA ALA A 299 25.05 -6.52 21.35
C ALA A 299 24.61 -7.53 20.28
N GLU A 300 24.40 -7.09 19.03
CA GLU A 300 23.87 -7.94 17.97
C GLU A 300 24.82 -9.12 17.65
N PRO A 301 24.36 -10.37 17.80
CA PRO A 301 25.19 -11.54 17.57
C PRO A 301 25.71 -11.62 16.13
N GLY A 302 27.02 -11.85 15.96
CA GLY A 302 27.65 -12.00 14.64
C GLY A 302 28.22 -10.72 14.04
N TYR A 303 27.99 -9.56 14.67
CA TYR A 303 28.48 -8.26 14.24
C TYR A 303 29.35 -7.62 15.32
N VAL A 304 30.64 -7.99 15.35
CA VAL A 304 31.62 -7.40 16.26
C VAL A 304 32.06 -6.04 15.70
N PHE A 305 31.48 -4.95 16.22
CA PHE A 305 31.85 -3.58 15.83
C PHE A 305 33.16 -3.07 16.45
N ILE A 306 33.65 -3.75 17.48
CA ILE A 306 34.87 -3.37 18.21
C ILE A 306 35.91 -4.48 18.05
N LYS A 307 36.96 -4.19 17.28
CA LYS A 307 38.23 -4.91 17.32
C LYS A 307 39.29 -3.98 17.89
#